data_AF-D2A2S7-F1
#
_entry.id   AF-D2A2S7-F1
#
_cell.length_a   1.000
_cell.length_b   1.000
_cell.length_c   1.000
_cell.angle_alpha   90.00
_cell.angle_beta   90.00
_cell.angle_gamma   90.00
#
_symmetry.space_group_name_H-M   'P 1'
#
loop_
_entity.id
_entity.type
_entity.pdbx_description
1 polymer ?
#
loop_
_entity_poly.entity_id
_entity_poly.type
_entity_poly.pdbx_seq_one_letter_code
_entity_poly.pdbx_strand_id
1 'polypeptide(L)' 'MYLVYGASEGNALDAVRQYGIRYPQRRQPSINVFRRLDQKLRENCTSIPEYKGIHPGRP' A
#
# COMPACT_ATOMS: atom_id res chain seq x y z
N MET A 1 -1.87 9.10 -0.02
CA MET A 1 -2.79 7.94 0.08
C MET A 1 -2.10 6.77 0.75
N TYR A 2 -0.94 6.31 0.28
CA TYR A 2 -0.16 5.22 0.90
C TYR A 2 0.07 5.39 2.41
N LEU A 3 0.50 6.57 2.85
CA LEU A 3 0.72 6.84 4.29
C LEU A 3 -0.57 6.72 5.13
N VAL A 4 -1.71 7.15 4.58
CA VAL A 4 -3.02 7.04 5.25
C VAL A 4 -3.49 5.58 5.24
N TYR A 5 -3.26 4.87 4.14
CA TYR A 5 -3.63 3.47 4.01
C TYR A 5 -2.82 2.56 4.95
N GLY A 6 -1.52 2.80 5.07
CA GLY A 6 -0.66 2.10 6.02
C GLY A 6 -1.02 2.42 7.48
N ALA A 7 -1.39 3.67 7.78
CA ALA A 7 -1.88 4.06 9.11
C ALA A 7 -3.25 3.44 9.45
N SER A 8 -4.05 3.09 8.44
CA SER A 8 -5.33 2.36 8.59
C SER A 8 -5.17 0.84 8.56
N GLU A 9 -3.95 0.31 8.74
CA GLU A 9 -3.65 -1.13 8.81
C GLU A 9 -4.19 -1.96 7.63
N GLY A 10 -4.23 -1.37 6.43
CA GLY A 10 -4.78 -2.02 5.23
C GLY A 10 -6.31 -2.03 5.16
N ASN A 11 -7.00 -1.31 6.03
CA ASN A 11 -8.44 -1.11 5.94
C ASN A 11 -8.78 0.03 4.97
N ALA A 12 -9.28 -0.33 3.79
CA ALA A 12 -9.63 0.64 2.74
C ALA A 12 -10.76 1.61 3.13
N LEU A 13 -11.72 1.19 3.98
CA LEU A 13 -12.80 2.07 4.42
C LEU A 13 -12.30 3.12 5.41
N ASP A 14 -11.51 2.68 6.38
CA ASP A 14 -10.91 3.61 7.35
C ASP A 14 -9.95 4.58 6.64
N ALA A 15 -9.18 4.10 5.65
CA ALA A 15 -8.29 4.95 4.89
C ALA A 15 -9.02 6.06 4.11
N VAL A 16 -10.21 5.79 3.56
CA VAL A 16 -11.06 6.83 2.91
C VAL A 16 -11.48 7.88 3.93
N ARG A 17 -11.97 7.45 5.10
CA ARG A 17 -12.42 8.35 6.16
C ARG A 17 -11.28 9.23 6.69
N GLN A 18 -10.13 8.62 7.00
CA GLN A 18 -8.94 9.32 7.45
C GLN A 18 -8.41 10.28 6.39
N TYR A 19 -8.47 9.90 5.10
CA TYR A 19 -8.05 10.78 4.01
C TYR A 19 -8.93 12.02 3.90
N GLY A 20 -10.26 11.86 4.06
CA GLY A 20 -11.20 12.97 4.04
C GLY A 20 -11.02 13.95 5.21
N ILE A 21 -10.74 13.43 6.40
CA ILE A 21 -10.44 14.25 7.59
C ILE A 21 -9.13 15.02 7.39
N ARG A 22 -8.09 14.36 6.89
CA ARG A 22 -6.74 14.94 6.79
C ARG A 22 -6.59 15.90 5.60
N TYR A 23 -7.33 15.68 4.52
CA TYR A 23 -7.25 16.46 3.29
C TYR A 23 -8.65 16.85 2.76
N PRO A 24 -9.42 17.67 3.50
CA PRO A 24 -10.80 17.99 3.13
C PRO A 24 -10.90 18.79 1.82
N GLN A 25 -9.89 19.61 1.51
CA GLN A 25 -9.84 20.44 0.30
C GLN A 25 -9.43 19.67 -0.97
N ARG A 26 -9.06 18.39 -0.85
CA ARG A 26 -8.62 17.57 -2.00
C ARG A 26 -9.77 16.74 -2.55
N ARG A 27 -9.63 16.29 -3.80
CA ARG A 27 -10.53 15.30 -4.39
C ARG A 27 -10.49 14.02 -3.55
N GLN A 28 -11.66 13.61 -3.06
CA GLN A 28 -11.79 12.44 -2.20
C GLN A 28 -11.66 11.15 -3.02
N PRO A 29 -10.69 10.27 -2.70
CA PRO A 29 -10.56 8.98 -3.36
C PRO A 29 -11.68 8.04 -2.93
N SER A 30 -12.15 7.20 -3.85
CA SER A 30 -13.08 6.13 -3.52
C SER A 30 -12.35 4.94 -2.88
N ILE A 31 -13.10 4.09 -2.19
CA ILE A 31 -12.60 2.83 -1.61
C ILE A 31 -11.88 1.95 -2.65
N ASN A 32 -12.35 1.97 -3.91
CA ASN A 32 -11.75 1.17 -4.98
C ASN A 32 -10.33 1.62 -5.33
N VAL A 33 -10.00 2.90 -5.13
CA VAL A 33 -8.63 3.39 -5.33
C VAL A 33 -7.70 2.79 -4.29
N PHE A 34 -8.12 2.72 -3.02
CA PHE A 34 -7.35 2.07 -1.96
C PHE A 34 -7.21 0.56 -2.17
N ARG A 35 -8.28 -0.13 -2.61
CA ARG A 35 -8.21 -1.57 -2.94
C ARG A 35 -7.26 -1.88 -4.09
N ARG A 36 -7.30 -1.10 -5.17
CA ARG A 36 -6.36 -1.26 -6.30
C ARG A 36 -4.92 -0.99 -5.86
N LEU A 37 -4.74 -0.06 -4.94
CA LEU A 37 -3.44 0.26 -4.38
C LEU A 37 -2.91 -0.88 -3.50
N ASP A 38 -3.78 -1.51 -2.69
CA ASP A 38 -3.45 -2.73 -1.95
C ASP A 38 -3.08 -3.89 -2.87
N GLN A 39 -3.90 -4.12 -3.89
CA GLN A 39 -3.66 -5.16 -4.89
C GLN A 39 -2.31 -4.94 -5.58
N LYS A 40 -2.03 -3.72 -6.06
CA LYS A 40 -0.74 -3.40 -6.66
C LYS A 40 0.43 -3.54 -5.70
N LEU A 41 0.25 -3.22 -4.42
CA LEU A 41 1.29 -3.44 -3.41
C LEU A 41 1.54 -4.93 -3.22
N ARG A 42 0.51 -5.75 -3.12
CA ARG A 42 0.67 -7.21 -3.04
C ARG A 42 1.33 -7.75 -4.29
N GLU A 43 0.88 -7.37 -5.48
CA GLU A 43 1.46 -7.80 -6.76
C GLU A 43 2.94 -7.38 -6.88
N ASN A 44 3.26 -6.13 -6.57
CA ASN A 44 4.63 -5.60 -6.67
C ASN A 44 5.55 -6.11 -5.53
N CYS A 45 5.02 -6.35 -4.33
CA CYS A 45 5.77 -6.97 -3.24
C CYS A 45 5.92 -8.49 -3.43
N THR A 46 5.06 -9.13 -4.24
CA THR A 46 5.23 -10.53 -4.68
C THR A 46 6.20 -10.61 -5.87
N SER A 47 6.39 -9.52 -6.62
CA SER A 47 7.44 -9.40 -7.64
C SER A 47 8.77 -8.87 -7.10
N ILE A 48 8.97 -8.89 -5.78
CA ILE A 48 10.34 -8.95 -5.26
C ILE A 48 10.80 -10.36 -5.64
N PRO A 49 11.75 -10.56 -6.57
CA PRO A 49 12.35 -11.88 -6.71
C PRO A 49 12.77 -12.26 -5.30
N GLU A 50 12.38 -13.45 -4.83
CA GLU A 50 12.84 -14.02 -3.55
C GLU A 50 14.20 -13.43 -3.24
N TYR A 51 14.32 -12.72 -2.12
CA TYR A 51 15.60 -12.22 -1.64
C TYR A 51 16.45 -13.48 -1.43
N LYS A 52 17.07 -13.97 -2.51
CA LYS A 52 17.98 -15.10 -2.54
C LYS A 52 19.10 -14.57 -1.70
N GLY A 53 19.12 -15.00 -0.44
CA GLY A 53 20.19 -14.72 0.48
C GLY A 53 21.48 -14.86 -0.31
N ILE A 54 22.22 -13.76 -0.34
CA ILE A 54 23.54 -13.68 -0.94
C ILE A 54 24.27 -14.94 -0.49
N HIS A 55 24.46 -15.91 -1.38
CA HIS A 55 25.48 -16.91 -1.20
C HIS A 55 26.78 -16.13 -1.37
N PRO A 56 27.62 -15.93 -0.33
CA PRO A 56 29.00 -15.57 -0.61
C PRO A 56 29.58 -16.75 -1.38
N GLY A 57 29.99 -16.51 -2.62
CA GLY A 57 30.59 -17.54 -3.45
C GLY A 57 31.85 -18.11 -2.79
N ARG A 58 31.89 -19.44 -2.69
CA ARG A 58 32.93 -20.38 -3.18
C ARG A 58 34.38 -20.13 -2.72
N PRO A 59 35.12 -21.14 -2.19
CA PRO A 59 35.43 -22.44 -2.82
C PRO A 59 34.65 -23.63 -2.28
#